data_AF-A0A2R6ME92-F1
#
_entry.id   AF-A0A2R6ME92-F1
#
_cell.length_a   1.000
_cell.length_b   1.000
_cell.length_c   1.000
_cell.angle_alpha   90.00
_cell.angle_beta   90.00
_cell.angle_gamma   90.00
#
_symmetry.space_group_name_H-M   'P 1'
#
loop_
_entity.id
_entity.type
_entity.pdbx_description
1 polymer ?
#
loop_
_entity_poly.entity_id
_entity_poly.type
_entity_poly.pdbx_seq_one_letter_code
_entity_poly.pdbx_strand_id
1 'polypeptide(L)'
;GDDPSQIGMKLRDEGVQGVPVPDVKAVTDKKVGEILDEHDAGRAVPEDLRNLLARAVRLRDHIDENQTDYHNKRALQNTESKIRRLIDYYRGDEIDETFAYSYEAAVEILE
;
A
#
# COMPACT_ATOMS: atom_id res chain seq x y z
N GLY A 1 12.25 -1.96 -3.17
CA GLY A 1 11.95 -3.33 -3.59
C GLY A 1 10.56 -3.41 -4.18
N ASP A 2 10.19 -4.59 -4.66
CA ASP A 2 8.82 -4.91 -5.10
C ASP A 2 7.87 -4.98 -3.90
N ASP A 3 6.59 -4.67 -4.12
CA ASP A 3 5.56 -4.85 -3.09
C ASP A 3 5.17 -6.34 -2.94
N PRO A 4 4.66 -6.79 -1.77
CA PRO A 4 4.31 -8.19 -1.52
C PRO A 4 3.44 -8.83 -2.61
N SER A 5 2.46 -8.09 -3.15
CA SER A 5 1.63 -8.56 -4.27
C SER A 5 2.44 -8.80 -5.55
N GLN A 6 3.41 -7.93 -5.85
CA GLN A 6 4.30 -8.06 -7.00
C GLN A 6 5.27 -9.24 -6.81
N ILE A 7 5.79 -9.45 -5.60
CA ILE A 7 6.61 -10.61 -5.26
C ILE A 7 5.83 -11.90 -5.53
N GLY A 8 4.57 -11.96 -5.07
CA GLY A 8 3.70 -13.11 -5.34
C GLY A 8 3.49 -13.37 -6.84
N MET A 9 3.27 -12.32 -7.64
CA MET A 9 3.15 -12.45 -9.10
C MET A 9 4.43 -13.00 -9.74
N LYS A 10 5.59 -12.44 -9.38
CA LYS A 10 6.89 -12.93 -9.90
C LYS A 10 7.16 -14.38 -9.51
N LEU A 11 6.89 -14.76 -8.26
CA LEU A 11 7.06 -16.13 -7.81
C LEU A 11 6.14 -17.10 -8.56
N ARG A 12 4.90 -16.71 -8.86
CA ARG A 12 3.96 -17.52 -9.64
C ARG A 12 4.36 -17.63 -11.11
N ASP A 13 4.75 -16.52 -11.73
CA ASP A 13 4.88 -16.42 -13.19
C ASP A 13 6.32 -16.72 -13.65
N GLU A 14 7.34 -16.27 -12.91
CA GLU A 14 8.77 -16.44 -13.22
C GLU A 14 9.40 -17.57 -12.40
N GLY A 15 8.97 -17.74 -11.15
CA GLY A 15 9.46 -18.79 -10.27
C GLY A 15 10.85 -18.55 -9.69
N VAL A 16 11.37 -19.56 -8.98
CA VAL A 16 12.76 -19.58 -8.48
C VAL A 16 13.56 -20.51 -9.38
N GLN A 17 14.57 -19.97 -10.06
CA GLN A 17 15.37 -20.72 -11.05
C GLN A 17 14.50 -21.37 -12.16
N GLY A 18 13.39 -20.71 -12.52
CA GLY A 18 12.44 -21.18 -13.53
C GLY A 18 11.42 -22.20 -13.02
N VAL A 19 11.38 -22.49 -11.71
CA VAL A 19 10.34 -23.32 -11.10
C VAL A 19 9.26 -22.43 -10.48
N PRO A 20 8.03 -22.41 -11.04
CA PRO A 20 6.93 -21.60 -10.52
C PRO A 20 6.56 -21.96 -9.07
N VAL A 21 6.27 -20.93 -8.27
CA VAL A 21 5.76 -21.04 -6.91
C VAL A 21 4.37 -20.37 -6.87
N PRO A 22 3.30 -21.10 -7.22
CA PRO A 22 1.97 -20.50 -7.36
C PRO A 22 1.32 -20.14 -6.03
N ASP A 23 1.71 -20.81 -4.94
CA ASP A 23 1.23 -20.54 -3.59
C ASP A 23 2.40 -20.59 -2.61
N VAL A 24 2.86 -19.40 -2.20
CA VAL A 24 3.98 -19.25 -1.25
C VAL A 24 3.62 -19.87 0.10
N LYS A 25 2.37 -19.75 0.54
CA LYS A 25 1.93 -20.27 1.83
C LYS A 25 1.92 -21.79 1.84
N ALA A 26 1.50 -22.41 0.74
CA ALA A 26 1.52 -23.87 0.65
C ALA A 26 2.93 -24.48 0.72
N VAL A 27 3.96 -23.72 0.31
CA VAL A 27 5.36 -24.19 0.32
C VAL A 27 6.09 -23.85 1.62
N THR A 28 5.77 -22.71 2.22
CA THR A 28 6.54 -22.16 3.35
C THR A 28 5.78 -22.11 4.67
N ASP A 29 4.50 -22.48 4.67
CA ASP A 29 3.52 -22.29 5.75
C ASP A 29 3.30 -20.82 6.17
N LYS A 30 3.90 -19.85 5.45
CA LYS A 30 3.84 -18.41 5.75
C LYS A 30 3.40 -17.60 4.52
N LYS A 31 2.75 -16.47 4.75
CA LYS A 31 2.45 -15.47 3.73
C LYS A 31 3.71 -14.67 3.40
N VAL A 32 3.72 -14.06 2.22
CA VAL A 32 4.82 -13.16 1.79
C VAL A 32 5.06 -12.04 2.80
N GLY A 33 4.02 -11.40 3.33
CA GLY A 33 4.14 -10.36 4.37
C GLY A 33 4.86 -10.87 5.62
N GLU A 34 4.41 -12.00 6.18
CA GLU A 34 5.01 -12.62 7.37
C GLU A 34 6.51 -12.94 7.16
N ILE A 35 6.88 -13.41 5.96
CA ILE A 35 8.29 -13.66 5.61
C ILE A 35 9.09 -12.36 5.56
N LEU A 36 8.52 -11.28 5.00
CA LEU A 36 9.19 -9.99 4.93
C LEU A 36 9.41 -9.39 6.32
N ASP A 37 8.43 -9.51 7.21
CA ASP A 37 8.50 -8.99 8.57
C ASP A 37 9.55 -9.73 9.41
N GLU A 38 9.61 -11.07 9.30
CA GLU A 38 10.63 -11.89 9.97
C GLU A 38 12.06 -11.59 9.52
N HIS A 39 12.23 -10.98 8.35
CA HIS A 39 13.51 -10.65 7.75
C HIS A 39 13.81 -9.14 7.74
N ASP A 40 13.04 -8.33 8.49
CA ASP A 40 13.18 -6.88 8.55
C ASP A 40 13.16 -6.22 7.15
N ALA A 41 12.43 -6.84 6.21
CA ALA A 41 12.30 -6.43 4.81
C ALA A 41 10.90 -5.88 4.49
N GLY A 42 10.00 -5.86 5.48
CA GLY A 42 8.70 -5.21 5.42
C GLY A 42 8.80 -3.70 5.27
N ARG A 43 7.69 -3.05 4.91
CA ARG A 43 7.58 -1.58 4.89
C ARG A 43 6.93 -1.11 6.19
N ALA A 44 7.18 0.14 6.56
CA ALA A 44 6.59 0.77 7.76
C ALA A 44 5.06 0.92 7.72
N VAL A 45 4.44 0.80 6.54
CA VAL A 45 2.99 0.86 6.37
C VAL A 45 2.51 -0.30 5.49
N PRO A 46 1.29 -0.82 5.74
CA PRO A 46 0.68 -1.84 4.89
C PRO A 46 0.60 -1.43 3.41
N GLU A 47 0.82 -2.40 2.51
CA GLU A 47 0.86 -2.17 1.06
C GLU A 47 -0.42 -1.51 0.52
N ASP A 48 -1.58 -1.95 0.99
CA ASP A 48 -2.89 -1.45 0.57
C ASP A 48 -3.10 0.02 0.95
N LEU A 49 -2.71 0.40 2.17
CA LEU A 49 -2.73 1.78 2.63
C LEU A 49 -1.75 2.63 1.82
N ARG A 50 -0.49 2.18 1.67
CA ARG A 50 0.53 2.88 0.88
C ARG A 50 0.09 3.16 -0.55
N ASN A 51 -0.54 2.18 -1.20
CA ASN A 51 -1.07 2.34 -2.55
C ASN A 51 -2.19 3.39 -2.64
N LEU A 52 -3.05 3.50 -1.63
CA LEU A 52 -4.06 4.56 -1.58
C LEU A 52 -3.43 5.93 -1.31
N LEU A 53 -2.43 6.03 -0.43
CA LEU A 53 -1.68 7.27 -0.18
C LEU A 53 -1.06 7.78 -1.50
N ALA A 54 -0.37 6.90 -2.23
CA ALA A 54 0.24 7.24 -3.52
C ALA A 54 -0.78 7.66 -4.59
N ARG A 55 -2.00 7.11 -4.53
CA ARG A 55 -3.10 7.53 -5.40
C ARG A 55 -3.65 8.90 -4.97
N ALA A 56 -3.78 9.15 -3.68
CA ALA A 56 -4.29 10.41 -3.15
C ALA A 56 -3.35 11.58 -3.46
N VAL A 57 -2.04 11.39 -3.30
CA VAL A 57 -1.02 12.40 -3.67
C VAL A 57 -1.15 12.79 -5.14
N ARG A 58 -1.09 11.81 -6.05
CA ARG A 58 -1.26 12.06 -7.50
C ARG A 58 -2.57 12.75 -7.86
N LEU A 59 -3.67 12.37 -7.20
CA LEU A 59 -4.97 13.01 -7.44
C LEU A 59 -4.99 14.45 -6.94
N ARG A 60 -4.38 14.75 -5.78
CA ARG A 60 -4.26 16.11 -5.25
C ARG A 60 -3.46 16.98 -6.22
N ASP A 61 -2.27 16.53 -6.61
CA ASP A 61 -1.38 17.25 -7.53
C ASP A 61 -2.10 17.58 -8.85
N HIS A 62 -2.82 16.60 -9.42
CA HIS A 62 -3.63 16.79 -10.64
C HIS A 62 -4.73 17.84 -10.46
N ILE A 63 -5.44 17.84 -9.33
CA ILE A 63 -6.55 18.77 -9.06
C ILE A 63 -6.05 20.20 -8.80
N ASP A 64 -4.87 20.35 -8.22
CA ASP A 64 -4.26 21.65 -7.96
C ASP A 64 -3.99 22.40 -9.27
N GLU A 65 -3.61 21.68 -10.33
CA GLU A 65 -3.48 22.19 -11.69
C GLU A 65 -4.85 22.30 -12.41
N ASN A 66 -5.80 21.41 -12.11
CA ASN A 66 -7.08 21.26 -12.82
C ASN A 66 -8.30 21.44 -11.92
N GLN A 67 -8.48 22.66 -11.38
CA GLN A 67 -9.48 22.94 -10.35
C GLN A 67 -10.94 22.71 -10.78
N THR A 68 -11.25 22.61 -12.08
CA THR A 68 -12.61 22.34 -12.57
C THR A 68 -12.90 20.85 -12.82
N ASP A 69 -11.93 19.96 -12.57
CA ASP A 69 -12.11 18.51 -12.70
C ASP A 69 -12.88 17.93 -11.50
N TYR A 70 -14.20 18.12 -11.49
CA TYR A 70 -15.09 17.66 -10.43
C TYR A 70 -15.12 16.13 -10.29
N HIS A 71 -14.84 15.39 -11.38
CA HIS A 71 -14.78 13.94 -11.34
C HIS A 71 -13.59 13.48 -10.49
N ASN A 72 -12.39 14.00 -10.75
CA ASN A 72 -11.22 13.67 -9.96
C ASN A 72 -11.28 14.22 -8.53
N LYS A 73 -11.90 15.39 -8.31
CA LYS A 73 -12.20 15.87 -6.95
C LYS A 73 -13.01 14.87 -6.13
N ARG A 74 -14.06 14.30 -6.71
CA ARG A 74 -14.84 13.24 -6.06
C ARG A 74 -14.03 11.97 -5.85
N ALA A 75 -13.20 11.59 -6.83
CA ALA A 75 -12.32 10.43 -6.70
C ALA A 75 -11.31 10.60 -5.55
N LEU A 76 -10.75 11.81 -5.37
CA LEU A 76 -9.87 12.13 -4.26
C LEU A 76 -10.60 12.00 -2.93
N GLN A 77 -11.76 12.63 -2.78
CA GLN A 77 -12.58 12.52 -1.56
C GLN A 77 -12.88 11.06 -1.16
N ASN A 78 -13.25 10.23 -2.15
CA ASN A 78 -13.50 8.80 -1.92
C ASN A 78 -12.21 8.05 -1.52
N THR A 79 -11.09 8.38 -2.15
CA THR A 79 -9.78 7.79 -1.84
C THR A 79 -9.36 8.14 -0.41
N GLU A 80 -9.43 9.42 -0.04
CA GLU A 80 -9.12 9.86 1.33
C GLU A 80 -10.07 9.26 2.37
N SER A 81 -11.35 9.09 2.05
CA SER A 81 -12.31 8.41 2.94
C SER A 81 -11.95 6.95 3.17
N LYS A 82 -11.46 6.26 2.12
CA LYS A 82 -10.98 4.88 2.24
C LYS A 82 -9.67 4.80 3.03
N ILE A 83 -8.75 5.76 2.85
CA ILE A 83 -7.52 5.87 3.64
C ILE A 83 -7.85 5.98 5.12
N ARG A 84 -8.73 6.91 5.51
CA ARG A 84 -9.12 7.10 6.92
C ARG A 84 -9.69 5.80 7.52
N ARG A 85 -10.53 5.09 6.78
CA ARG A 85 -11.07 3.78 7.20
C ARG A 85 -9.99 2.71 7.37
N LEU A 86 -8.96 2.67 6.51
CA LEU A 86 -7.86 1.71 6.66
C LEU A 86 -6.94 2.09 7.83
N ILE A 87 -6.66 3.38 8.03
CA ILE A 87 -5.94 3.85 9.20
C ILE A 87 -6.67 3.41 10.47
N ASP A 88 -7.99 3.61 10.55
CA ASP A 88 -8.78 3.17 11.71
C ASP A 88 -8.76 1.64 11.89
N TYR A 89 -8.70 0.88 10.80
CA TYR A 89 -8.62 -0.59 10.83
C TYR A 89 -7.27 -1.09 11.35
N TYR A 90 -6.16 -0.47 10.95
CA TYR A 90 -4.81 -0.85 11.36
C TYR A 90 -4.32 -0.12 12.64
N ARG A 91 -5.15 0.75 13.22
CA ARG A 91 -4.76 1.56 14.39
C ARG A 91 -4.45 0.66 15.60
N GLY A 92 -3.30 0.91 16.23
CA GLY A 92 -2.81 0.18 17.39
C GLY A 92 -2.06 -1.12 17.06
N ASP A 93 -1.99 -1.50 15.79
CA ASP A 93 -1.23 -2.65 15.30
C ASP A 93 -0.10 -2.14 14.39
N GLU A 94 -0.40 -1.97 13.10
CA GLU A 94 0.55 -1.48 12.09
C GLU A 94 0.62 0.06 12.00
N ILE A 95 -0.35 0.77 12.61
CA ILE A 95 -0.44 2.23 12.56
C ILE A 95 -0.58 2.80 13.96
N ASP A 96 0.22 3.84 14.26
CA ASP A 96 0.23 4.52 15.56
C ASP A 96 -1.16 5.05 15.96
N GLU A 97 -1.49 4.98 17.24
CA GLU A 97 -2.80 5.40 17.78
C GLU A 97 -3.13 6.87 17.49
N THR A 98 -2.11 7.72 17.43
CA THR A 98 -2.24 9.15 17.23
C THR A 98 -2.16 9.56 15.76
N PHE A 99 -1.86 8.63 14.87
CA PHE A 99 -1.70 8.93 13.45
C PHE A 99 -3.02 9.41 12.82
N ALA A 100 -2.92 10.54 12.13
CA ALA A 100 -4.00 11.15 11.38
C ALA A 100 -3.55 11.46 9.95
N TYR A 101 -4.42 11.18 8.99
CA TYR A 101 -4.14 11.42 7.58
C TYR A 101 -4.08 12.92 7.25
N SER A 102 -2.98 13.33 6.61
CA SER A 102 -2.80 14.61 5.91
C SER A 102 -2.10 14.36 4.56
N TYR A 103 -2.11 15.36 3.67
CA TYR A 103 -1.39 15.25 2.40
C TYR A 103 0.12 15.20 2.66
N GLU A 104 0.60 16.01 3.58
CA GLU A 104 2.01 16.10 3.98
C GLU A 104 2.51 14.77 4.54
N ALA A 105 1.76 14.15 5.47
CA ALA A 105 2.10 12.83 6.00
C ALA A 105 2.08 11.75 4.92
N ALA A 106 1.17 11.84 3.95
CA ALA A 106 1.14 10.92 2.83
C ALA A 106 2.39 11.04 1.94
N VAL A 107 2.87 12.26 1.69
CA VAL A 107 4.10 12.50 0.94
C VAL A 107 5.31 11.96 1.71
N GLU A 108 5.44 12.28 3.00
CA GLU A 108 6.54 11.81 3.86
C GLU A 108 6.64 10.27 3.92
N ILE A 109 5.49 9.57 4.01
CA ILE A 109 5.45 8.10 4.02
C ILE A 109 5.89 7.48 2.68
N LEU A 110 5.76 8.22 1.58
CA LEU A 110 6.05 7.73 0.23
C LEU A 110 7.47 8.02 -0.26
N GLU A 111 8.18 8.93 0.40
CA GLU A 111 9.61 9.21 0.21
C GLU A 111 10.48 8.02 0.66
#